data_AF-A0A8R1HJ85-F1
#
_entry.id   AF-A0A8R1HJ85-F1
#
_cell.length_a   1.000
_cell.length_b   1.000
_cell.length_c   1.000
_cell.angle_alpha   90.00
_cell.angle_beta   90.00
_cell.angle_gamma   90.00
#
_symmetry.space_group_name_H-M   'P 1'
#
loop_
_entity.id
_entity.type
_entity.pdbx_description
1 polymer ?
#
loop_
_entity_poly.entity_id
_entity_poly.type
_entity_poly.pdbx_seq_one_letter_code
_entity_poly.pdbx_strand_id
1 'polypeptide(L)'
;MSERKKKLVEILKSSLSNFQEVIINNSDASKLARHSGLEKRQIDEFNEKAMEKTVTLAQQKISEMMSENQLVERFEELEKLIEESDKLNRQLDRPIGYQSIKPKNDLRLHLVATSQQSIIDSENEIKELESELNAIQNDVSRQKEVYNELVAPIEKQQQKLWCS
;
A
#
# COMPACT_ATOMS: atom_id res chain seq x y z
N MET A 1 -17.05 -1.20 -2.39
CA MET A 1 -17.13 -0.56 -1.05
C MET A 1 -16.41 -1.46 -0.07
N SER A 2 -15.41 -0.92 0.63
CA SER A 2 -14.73 -1.55 1.77
C SER A 2 -15.73 -2.22 2.74
N GLU A 3 -15.43 -3.42 3.24
CA GLU A 3 -16.27 -4.10 4.24
C GLU A 3 -16.29 -3.33 5.57
N ARG A 4 -15.17 -2.71 5.95
CA ARG A 4 -15.11 -1.84 7.13
C ARG A 4 -15.98 -0.61 7.00
N LYS A 5 -16.06 -0.02 5.80
CA LYS A 5 -16.96 1.12 5.52
C LYS A 5 -18.42 0.74 5.77
N LYS A 6 -18.88 -0.41 5.26
CA LYS A 6 -20.25 -0.88 5.48
C LYS A 6 -20.51 -1.08 6.98
N LYS A 7 -19.57 -1.71 7.67
CA LYS A 7 -19.67 -1.99 9.10
C LYS A 7 -19.69 -0.73 9.97
N LEU A 8 -18.91 0.29 9.61
CA LEU A 8 -18.92 1.59 10.29
C LEU A 8 -20.29 2.28 10.16
N VAL A 9 -20.84 2.33 8.95
CA VAL A 9 -22.16 2.91 8.69
C VAL A 9 -23.25 2.14 9.45
N GLU A 10 -23.17 0.82 9.48
CA GLU A 10 -24.10 -0.04 10.21
C GLU A 10 -24.05 0.21 11.73
N ILE A 11 -22.85 0.28 12.31
CA ILE A 11 -22.67 0.60 13.75
C ILE A 11 -23.24 1.98 14.06
N LEU A 12 -22.92 3.00 13.25
CA LEU A 12 -23.42 4.36 13.45
C LEU A 12 -24.95 4.41 13.39
N LYS A 13 -25.56 3.72 12.42
CA LYS A 13 -27.02 3.64 12.27
C LYS A 13 -27.67 2.91 13.46
N SER A 14 -27.08 1.80 13.91
CA SER A 14 -27.53 1.04 15.07
C SER A 14 -27.47 1.88 16.35
N SER A 15 -26.35 2.57 16.60
CA SER A 15 -26.20 3.45 17.76
C SER A 15 -27.22 4.59 17.77
N LEU A 16 -27.50 5.19 16.60
CA LEU A 16 -28.50 6.25 16.47
C LEU A 16 -29.92 5.74 16.73
N SER A 17 -30.25 4.54 16.23
CA SER A 17 -31.53 3.88 16.48
C SER A 17 -31.72 3.55 17.96
N ASN A 18 -30.70 3.02 18.62
CA ASN A 18 -30.74 2.73 20.05
C ASN A 18 -30.92 4.01 20.88
N PHE A 19 -30.24 5.09 20.48
CA PHE A 19 -30.40 6.39 21.14
C PHE A 19 -31.84 6.93 20.99
N GLN A 20 -32.43 6.79 19.79
CA GLN A 20 -33.84 7.13 19.56
C GLN A 20 -34.77 6.32 20.46
N GLU A 21 -34.60 4.99 20.53
CA GLU A 21 -35.42 4.14 21.40
C GLU A 21 -35.34 4.53 22.88
N VAL A 22 -34.13 4.86 23.37
CA VAL A 22 -33.96 5.33 24.75
C VAL A 22 -34.71 6.64 24.98
N ILE A 23 -34.66 7.58 24.05
CA ILE A 23 -35.40 8.85 24.19
C ILE A 23 -36.91 8.59 24.19
N ILE A 24 -37.42 7.79 23.25
CA ILE A 24 -38.85 7.44 23.16
C ILE A 24 -39.32 6.82 24.48
N ASN A 25 -38.60 5.80 24.96
CA ASN A 25 -38.99 5.03 26.14
C ASN A 25 -38.81 5.77 27.46
N ASN A 26 -37.93 6.78 27.52
CA ASN A 26 -37.65 7.56 28.73
C ASN A 26 -38.44 8.89 28.77
N SER A 27 -39.09 9.26 27.67
CA SER A 27 -39.97 10.42 27.58
C SER A 27 -41.38 10.11 28.12
N ASP A 28 -41.54 10.13 29.44
CA ASP A 28 -42.88 10.10 30.04
C ASP A 28 -43.57 11.46 29.85
N ALA A 29 -44.18 11.65 28.68
CA ALA A 29 -44.92 12.86 28.30
C ALA A 29 -46.01 13.21 29.32
N SER A 30 -46.50 12.22 30.07
CA SER A 30 -47.50 12.39 31.14
C SER A 30 -46.98 13.22 32.31
N LYS A 31 -45.68 13.14 32.63
CA LYS A 31 -45.05 13.98 33.66
C LYS A 31 -44.86 15.42 33.18
N LEU A 32 -44.48 15.59 31.90
CA LEU A 32 -44.32 16.91 31.29
C LEU A 32 -45.68 17.64 31.17
N ALA A 33 -46.77 16.94 30.87
CA ALA A 33 -48.12 17.51 30.78
C ALA A 33 -48.60 18.06 32.13
N ARG A 34 -48.31 17.35 33.22
CA ARG A 34 -48.70 17.77 34.58
C ARG A 34 -48.05 19.07 35.03
N HIS A 35 -46.87 19.41 34.51
CA HIS A 35 -46.12 20.59 34.93
C HIS A 35 -46.19 21.77 33.93
N SER A 36 -46.56 21.53 32.68
CA SER A 36 -46.58 22.54 31.62
C SER A 36 -47.96 23.15 31.35
N GLY A 37 -49.05 22.52 31.81
CA GLY A 37 -50.41 22.94 31.48
C GLY A 37 -50.80 22.72 30.01
N LEU A 38 -49.95 22.04 29.24
CA LEU A 38 -50.18 21.68 27.84
C LEU A 38 -50.92 20.35 27.75
N GLU A 39 -51.74 20.19 26.71
CA GLU A 39 -52.34 18.89 26.43
C GLU A 39 -51.26 17.88 26.03
N LYS A 40 -51.43 16.63 26.47
CA LYS A 40 -50.52 15.52 26.16
C LYS A 40 -50.18 15.45 24.67
N ARG A 41 -51.19 15.66 23.81
CA ARG A 41 -51.03 15.65 22.35
C ARG A 41 -50.03 16.70 21.83
N GLN A 42 -50.01 17.88 22.43
CA GLN A 42 -49.08 18.95 22.06
C GLN A 42 -47.64 18.64 22.49
N ILE A 43 -47.48 17.94 23.61
CA ILE A 43 -46.18 17.48 24.10
C ILE A 43 -45.65 16.33 23.26
N ASP A 44 -46.51 15.38 22.89
CA ASP A 44 -46.15 14.26 22.02
C ASP A 44 -45.67 14.79 20.65
N GLU A 45 -46.40 15.76 20.06
CA GLU A 45 -46.05 16.38 18.77
C GLU A 45 -44.76 17.21 18.83
N PHE A 46 -44.52 17.91 19.96
CA PHE A 46 -43.27 18.62 20.20
C PHE A 46 -42.09 17.64 20.34
N ASN A 47 -42.26 16.56 21.11
CA ASN A 47 -41.22 15.56 21.32
C ASN A 47 -40.85 14.85 20.01
N GLU A 48 -41.84 14.52 19.18
CA GLU A 48 -41.61 13.91 17.87
C GLU A 48 -40.76 14.82 16.97
N LYS A 49 -41.12 16.11 16.86
CA LYS A 49 -40.34 17.10 16.10
C LYS A 49 -38.94 17.34 16.68
N ALA A 50 -38.82 17.41 18.01
CA ALA A 50 -37.52 17.58 18.67
C ALA A 50 -36.61 16.38 18.42
N MET A 51 -37.18 15.17 18.41
CA MET A 51 -36.45 13.94 18.17
C MET A 51 -36.01 13.82 16.71
N GLU A 52 -36.90 14.09 15.75
CA GLU A 52 -36.56 14.15 14.33
C GLU A 52 -35.41 15.13 14.08
N LYS A 53 -35.50 16.35 14.63
CA LYS A 53 -34.46 17.36 14.50
C LYS A 53 -33.12 16.93 15.11
N THR A 54 -33.16 16.28 16.28
CA THR A 54 -31.95 15.78 16.95
C THR A 54 -31.27 14.69 16.11
N VAL A 55 -32.04 13.79 15.53
CA VAL A 55 -31.56 12.71 14.67
C VAL A 55 -30.93 13.26 13.41
N THR A 56 -31.58 14.23 12.75
CA THR A 56 -31.02 14.89 11.58
C THR A 56 -29.71 15.62 11.89
N LEU A 57 -29.65 16.36 13.00
CA LEU A 57 -28.43 17.04 13.44
C LEU A 57 -27.29 16.06 13.75
N ALA A 58 -27.59 14.96 14.43
CA ALA A 58 -26.60 13.92 14.72
C ALA A 58 -26.06 13.29 13.43
N GLN A 59 -26.94 12.95 12.47
CA GLN A 59 -26.56 12.39 11.18
C GLN A 59 -25.71 13.36 10.35
N GLN A 60 -26.07 14.66 10.33
CA GLN A 60 -25.28 15.70 9.69
C GLN A 60 -23.89 15.81 10.31
N LYS A 61 -23.80 15.89 11.65
CA LYS A 61 -22.51 16.01 12.34
C LYS A 61 -21.61 14.78 12.13
N ILE A 62 -22.19 13.58 12.13
CA ILE A 62 -21.47 12.35 11.81
C ILE A 62 -20.92 12.40 10.38
N SER A 63 -21.74 12.86 9.43
CA SER A 63 -21.34 12.97 8.01
C SER A 63 -20.23 14.00 7.81
N GLU A 64 -20.31 15.15 8.49
CA GLU A 64 -19.24 16.16 8.52
C GLU A 64 -17.95 15.56 9.09
N MET A 65 -18.00 14.92 10.25
CA MET A 65 -16.82 14.33 10.88
C MET A 65 -16.19 13.23 10.01
N MET A 66 -17.01 12.43 9.33
CA MET A 66 -16.54 11.41 8.38
C MET A 66 -15.80 12.03 7.20
N SER A 67 -16.30 13.15 6.68
CA SER A 67 -15.70 13.89 5.56
C SER A 67 -14.44 14.65 5.97
N GLU A 68 -14.47 15.39 7.09
CA GLU A 68 -13.35 16.20 7.59
C GLU A 68 -12.13 15.34 7.88
N ASN A 69 -12.35 14.16 8.48
CA ASN A 69 -11.27 13.23 8.82
C ASN A 69 -10.92 12.26 7.69
N GLN A 70 -11.60 12.37 6.53
CA GLN A 70 -11.40 11.47 5.39
C GLN A 70 -11.47 9.99 5.83
N LEU A 71 -12.40 9.66 6.75
CA LEU A 71 -12.40 8.35 7.39
C LEU A 71 -12.58 7.24 6.37
N VAL A 72 -13.36 7.49 5.32
CA VAL A 72 -13.60 6.53 4.24
C VAL A 72 -12.29 6.19 3.53
N GLU A 73 -11.54 7.21 3.12
CA GLU A 73 -10.26 7.07 2.43
C GLU A 73 -9.25 6.37 3.34
N ARG A 74 -9.21 6.71 4.64
CA ARG A 74 -8.31 6.09 5.61
C ARG A 74 -8.64 4.62 5.85
N PHE A 75 -9.92 4.23 5.88
CA PHE A 75 -10.31 2.83 6.01
C PHE A 75 -9.95 2.02 4.76
N GLU A 76 -10.08 2.60 3.57
CA GLU A 76 -9.67 1.96 2.31
C GLU A 76 -8.15 1.81 2.23
N GLU A 77 -7.39 2.84 2.63
CA GLU A 77 -5.93 2.80 2.74
C GLU A 77 -5.48 1.71 3.72
N LEU A 78 -6.15 1.61 4.89
CA LEU A 78 -5.86 0.60 5.90
C LEU A 78 -6.16 -0.82 5.40
N GLU A 79 -7.23 -1.04 4.63
CA GLU A 79 -7.51 -2.36 4.03
C GLU A 79 -6.42 -2.75 3.04
N LYS A 80 -6.02 -1.82 2.17
CA LYS A 80 -4.95 -2.04 1.19
C LYS A 80 -3.62 -2.37 1.87
N LEU A 81 -3.25 -1.63 2.93
CA LEU A 81 -2.02 -1.89 3.69
C LEU A 81 -2.03 -3.27 4.37
N ILE A 82 -3.19 -3.74 4.84
CA ILE A 82 -3.33 -5.08 5.40
C ILE A 82 -3.15 -6.15 4.32
N GLU A 83 -3.78 -5.98 3.15
CA GLU A 83 -3.62 -6.91 2.03
C GLU A 83 -2.17 -6.97 1.53
N GLU A 84 -1.52 -5.82 1.40
CA GLU A 84 -0.10 -5.71 1.02
C GLU A 84 0.81 -6.37 2.06
N SER A 85 0.57 -6.11 3.35
CA SER A 85 1.29 -6.73 4.46
C SER A 85 1.12 -8.25 4.48
N ASP A 86 -0.09 -8.76 4.30
CA ASP A 86 -0.36 -10.20 4.28
C ASP A 86 0.31 -10.88 3.08
N LYS A 87 0.28 -10.23 1.91
CA LYS A 87 0.96 -10.71 0.72
C LYS A 87 2.47 -10.76 0.92
N LEU A 88 3.06 -9.70 1.48
CA LEU A 88 4.49 -9.62 1.78
C LEU A 88 4.90 -10.68 2.80
N ASN A 89 4.13 -10.85 3.87
CA ASN A 89 4.41 -11.86 4.89
C ASN A 89 4.36 -13.28 4.30
N ARG A 90 3.40 -13.59 3.41
CA ARG A 90 3.35 -14.88 2.70
C ARG A 90 4.58 -15.10 1.81
N GLN A 91 5.02 -14.06 1.08
CA GLN A 91 6.22 -14.16 0.24
C GLN A 91 7.50 -14.40 1.06
N LEU A 92 7.55 -13.85 2.27
CA LEU A 92 8.70 -13.96 3.18
C LEU A 92 8.59 -15.14 4.16
N ASP A 93 7.58 -16.01 4.02
CA ASP A 93 7.26 -17.12 4.93
C ASP A 93 7.19 -16.69 6.41
N ARG A 94 6.50 -15.57 6.66
CA ARG A 94 6.35 -14.96 7.99
C ARG A 94 4.95 -15.15 8.55
N PRO A 95 4.84 -15.27 9.89
CA PRO A 95 3.54 -15.29 10.54
C PRO A 95 2.83 -13.95 10.34
N ILE A 96 1.54 -14.05 10.01
CA ILE A 96 0.61 -12.93 9.81
C ILE A 96 0.34 -12.24 11.16
N GLY A 97 0.33 -10.91 11.17
CA GLY A 97 -0.09 -10.09 12.32
C GLY A 97 0.97 -9.11 12.82
N TYR A 98 0.63 -8.37 13.87
CA TYR A 98 1.54 -7.40 14.50
C TYR A 98 2.71 -8.13 15.15
N GLN A 99 3.89 -8.03 14.55
CA GLN A 99 5.13 -8.38 15.21
C GLN A 99 5.63 -7.15 15.95
N SER A 100 6.03 -7.32 17.21
CA SER A 100 6.65 -6.23 17.97
C SER A 100 7.82 -5.69 17.17
N ILE A 101 7.76 -4.40 16.82
CA ILE A 101 8.79 -3.71 16.04
C ILE A 101 10.11 -3.96 16.74
N LYS A 102 11.00 -4.68 16.07
CA LYS A 102 12.38 -4.85 16.53
C LYS A 102 13.21 -4.02 15.55
N PRO A 103 13.46 -2.73 15.83
CA PRO A 103 14.02 -1.80 14.86
C PRO A 103 15.32 -2.33 14.23
N LYS A 104 16.16 -3.01 15.03
CA LYS A 104 17.38 -3.66 14.55
C LYS A 104 17.14 -4.77 13.54
N ASN A 105 16.10 -5.58 13.73
CA ASN A 105 15.74 -6.65 12.80
C ASN A 105 15.11 -6.09 11.53
N ASP A 106 14.24 -5.09 11.62
CA ASP A 106 13.58 -4.51 10.45
C ASP A 106 14.57 -3.74 9.56
N LEU A 107 15.49 -2.97 10.16
CA LEU A 107 16.63 -2.39 9.46
C LEU A 107 17.49 -3.45 8.79
N ARG A 108 17.83 -4.52 9.52
CA ARG A 108 18.62 -5.63 8.96
C ARG A 108 17.92 -6.28 7.77
N LEU A 109 16.61 -6.45 7.82
CA LEU A 109 15.84 -7.07 6.76
C LEU A 109 15.77 -6.19 5.51
N HIS A 110 15.52 -4.88 5.68
CA HIS A 110 15.57 -3.94 4.56
C HIS A 110 16.98 -3.85 3.96
N LEU A 111 18.02 -3.84 4.80
CA LEU A 111 19.41 -3.85 4.34
C LEU A 111 19.74 -5.13 3.56
N VAL A 112 19.31 -6.29 4.04
CA VAL A 112 19.52 -7.57 3.33
C VAL A 112 18.80 -7.57 1.99
N ALA A 113 17.52 -7.17 1.94
CA ALA A 113 16.77 -7.12 0.69
C ALA A 113 17.40 -6.16 -0.33
N THR A 114 17.80 -4.96 0.12
CA THR A 114 18.46 -3.96 -0.74
C THR A 114 19.84 -4.45 -1.21
N SER A 115 20.61 -5.08 -0.32
CA SER A 115 21.94 -5.62 -0.65
C SER A 115 21.83 -6.79 -1.62
N GLN A 116 20.83 -7.67 -1.45
CA GLN A 116 20.60 -8.78 -2.38
C GLN A 116 20.27 -8.29 -3.77
N GLN A 117 19.41 -7.28 -3.91
CA GLN A 117 19.11 -6.71 -5.22
C GLN A 117 20.37 -6.09 -5.85
N SER A 118 21.13 -5.32 -5.07
CA SER A 118 22.39 -4.72 -5.55
C SER A 118 23.42 -5.77 -5.99
N ILE A 119 23.48 -6.92 -5.31
CA ILE A 119 24.35 -8.05 -5.71
C ILE A 119 23.87 -8.63 -7.04
N ILE A 120 22.57 -8.89 -7.20
CA ILE A 120 22.01 -9.43 -8.45
C ILE A 120 22.29 -8.49 -9.62
N ASP A 121 22.09 -7.18 -9.43
CA ASP A 121 22.33 -6.18 -10.47
C ASP A 121 23.82 -6.16 -10.86
N SER A 122 24.72 -6.20 -9.87
CA SER A 122 26.17 -6.25 -10.11
C SER A 122 26.60 -7.54 -10.81
N GLU A 123 26.02 -8.69 -10.44
CA GLU A 123 26.30 -9.98 -11.09
C GLU A 123 25.86 -9.99 -12.56
N ASN A 124 24.75 -9.31 -12.89
CA ASN A 124 24.30 -9.18 -14.27
C ASN A 124 25.23 -8.27 -15.07
N GLU A 125 25.64 -7.14 -14.51
CA GLU A 125 26.60 -6.22 -15.15
C GLU A 125 27.95 -6.90 -15.41
N ILE A 126 28.45 -7.70 -14.45
CA ILE A 126 29.68 -8.48 -14.65
C ILE A 126 29.53 -9.46 -15.82
N LYS A 127 28.41 -10.18 -15.93
CA LYS A 127 28.18 -11.11 -17.05
C LYS A 127 28.14 -10.42 -18.40
N GLU A 128 27.54 -9.23 -18.47
CA GLU A 128 27.51 -8.43 -19.69
C GLU A 128 28.94 -8.02 -20.11
N LEU A 129 29.71 -7.49 -19.16
CA LEU A 129 31.11 -7.10 -19.39
C LEU A 129 32.01 -8.29 -19.78
N GLU A 130 31.82 -9.45 -19.14
CA GLU A 130 32.54 -10.68 -19.51
C GLU A 130 32.24 -11.12 -20.95
N SER A 131 30.98 -10.99 -21.37
CA SER A 131 30.57 -11.30 -22.74
C SER A 131 31.19 -10.34 -23.75
N GLU A 132 31.19 -9.03 -23.47
CA GLU A 132 31.83 -8.02 -24.32
C GLU A 132 33.34 -8.23 -24.43
N LEU A 133 34.00 -8.52 -23.31
CA LEU A 133 35.45 -8.76 -23.27
C LEU A 133 35.81 -9.99 -24.10
N ASN A 134 35.02 -11.07 -24.01
CA ASN A 134 35.23 -12.27 -24.81
C ASN A 134 35.05 -11.98 -26.32
N ALA A 135 34.05 -11.19 -26.70
CA ALA A 135 33.87 -10.76 -28.08
C ALA A 135 35.08 -9.97 -28.61
N ILE A 136 35.57 -8.99 -27.85
CA ILE A 136 36.77 -8.21 -28.20
C ILE A 136 38.00 -9.12 -28.31
N GLN A 137 38.17 -10.08 -27.39
CA GLN A 137 39.31 -11.00 -27.41
C GLN A 137 39.30 -11.91 -28.65
N ASN A 138 38.13 -12.35 -29.09
CA ASN A 138 37.98 -13.10 -30.33
C ASN A 138 38.31 -12.24 -31.56
N ASP A 139 37.86 -10.98 -31.59
CA ASP A 139 38.18 -10.04 -32.67
C ASP A 139 39.68 -9.74 -32.76
N VAL A 140 40.33 -9.51 -31.62
CA VAL A 140 41.79 -9.32 -31.56
C VAL A 140 42.53 -10.55 -32.06
N SER A 141 42.08 -11.75 -31.67
CA SER A 141 42.68 -13.01 -32.13
C SER A 141 42.56 -13.14 -33.65
N ARG A 142 41.39 -12.86 -34.20
CA ARG A 142 41.15 -12.84 -35.64
C ARG A 142 42.01 -11.82 -36.38
N GLN A 143 42.13 -10.59 -35.84
CA GLN A 143 43.00 -9.56 -36.43
C GLN A 143 44.46 -10.00 -36.44
N LYS A 144 44.92 -10.67 -35.38
CA LYS A 144 46.28 -11.20 -35.29
C LYS A 144 46.53 -12.30 -36.33
N GLU A 145 45.57 -13.19 -36.56
CA GLU A 145 45.65 -14.19 -37.62
C GLU A 145 45.77 -13.54 -39.00
N VAL A 146 44.89 -12.58 -39.32
CA VAL A 146 44.93 -11.83 -40.59
C VAL A 146 46.27 -11.09 -40.75
N TYR A 147 46.78 -10.46 -39.69
CA TYR A 147 48.08 -9.80 -39.71
C TYR A 147 49.20 -10.80 -40.07
N ASN A 148 49.24 -11.96 -39.42
CA ASN A 148 50.24 -12.98 -39.70
C ASN A 148 50.14 -13.51 -41.14
N GLU A 149 48.93 -13.70 -41.66
CA GLU A 149 48.68 -14.10 -43.06
C GLU A 149 49.18 -13.06 -44.07
N LEU A 150 49.09 -11.77 -43.75
CA LEU A 150 49.56 -10.69 -44.61
C LEU A 150 51.08 -10.50 -44.53
N VAL A 151 51.68 -10.67 -43.35
CA VAL A 151 53.11 -10.49 -43.12
C VAL A 151 53.94 -11.62 -43.73
N ALA A 152 53.49 -12.88 -43.60
CA ALA A 152 54.27 -14.03 -44.07
C ALA A 152 54.62 -13.98 -45.59
N PRO A 153 53.72 -13.59 -46.51
CA PRO A 153 54.05 -13.37 -47.91
C PRO A 153 55.05 -12.23 -48.14
N ILE A 154 54.95 -11.14 -47.38
CA ILE A 154 55.85 -9.98 -47.48
C ILE A 154 57.27 -10.39 -47.06
N GLU A 155 57.39 -11.07 -45.91
CA GLU A 155 58.67 -11.59 -45.42
C GLU A 155 59.30 -12.57 -46.43
N LYS A 156 58.48 -13.46 -47.00
CA LYS A 156 58.93 -14.40 -48.04
C LYS A 156 59.40 -13.69 -49.32
N GLN A 157 58.76 -12.59 -49.71
CA GLN A 157 59.21 -11.77 -50.85
C GLN A 157 60.50 -11.01 -50.52
N GLN A 158 60.62 -10.43 -49.33
CA GLN A 158 61.85 -9.75 -48.89
C GLN A 158 63.05 -10.72 -48.85
N GLN A 159 62.87 -11.93 -48.32
CA GLN A 159 63.92 -12.96 -48.33
C GLN A 159 64.38 -13.32 -49.75
N LYS A 160 63.45 -13.44 -50.71
CA LYS A 160 63.81 -13.68 -52.11
C LYS A 160 64.61 -12.54 -52.74
N LEU A 161 64.29 -11.30 -52.36
CA LEU A 161 65.01 -10.11 -52.86
C LEU A 161 66.40 -9.95 -52.22
N TRP A 162 66.60 -10.42 -50.98
CA TRP A 162 67.90 -10.37 -50.30
C TRP A 162 68.85 -11.52 -50.65
N CYS A 163 68.31 -12.66 -51.10
CA CYS A 163 69.10 -13.82 -51.54
C CYS A 163 69.34 -13.88 -53.06
N SER A 164 68.87 -12.88 -53.82
CA SER A 164 69.12 -12.72 -55.26
C SER A 164 70.14 -11.63 -55.53
#